data_AF-A0A971GMJ9-F1
#
_entry.id   AF-A0A971GMJ9-F1
#
_cell.length_a   1.000
_cell.length_b   1.000
_cell.length_c   1.000
_cell.angle_alpha   90.00
_cell.angle_beta   90.00
_cell.angle_gamma   90.00
#
_symmetry.space_group_name_H-M   'P 1'
#
loop_
_entity.id
_entity.type
_entity.pdbx_description
1 polymer ?
#
loop_
_entity_poly.entity_id
_entity_poly.type
_entity_poly.pdbx_seq_one_letter_code
_entity_poly.pdbx_strand_id
1 'polypeptide(L)'
;MRKITAKTAVTIIFFAAVFIFSSLYAGYSLESEMFRTSQDITMEKANSARDPYSLLFNLKLTAPGTITAHIRKPEGSFRLGKKQHLFRIIIADARAYKPGSSTLNEKYIKRLKCFKHERGLVEYSVDSLELGSSKGEFIVLITNYYDKKPYNAHLQLMYPVAKQAESKLKPVEMKLRPIEVKGISDEQ
;
A
#
# COMPACT_ATOMS: atom_id res chain seq x y z
N MET A 1 -41.47 -2.75 53.07
CA MET A 1 -40.51 -1.91 52.34
C MET A 1 -39.09 -2.39 52.61
N ARG A 2 -38.42 -3.06 51.65
CA ARG A 2 -37.05 -3.58 51.83
C ARG A 2 -36.04 -2.46 51.64
N LYS A 3 -35.28 -2.14 52.70
CA LYS A 3 -34.17 -1.18 52.66
C LYS A 3 -33.03 -1.76 51.83
N ILE A 4 -32.82 -1.22 50.63
CA ILE A 4 -31.63 -1.48 49.84
C ILE A 4 -30.45 -0.90 50.62
N THR A 5 -29.54 -1.74 51.09
CA THR A 5 -28.36 -1.29 51.84
C THR A 5 -27.34 -0.69 50.88
N ALA A 6 -26.59 0.32 51.33
CA ALA A 6 -25.65 1.09 50.50
C ALA A 6 -24.66 0.20 49.71
N LYS A 7 -24.29 -0.97 50.24
CA LYS A 7 -23.42 -1.94 49.57
C LYS A 7 -24.02 -2.51 48.29
N THR A 8 -25.32 -2.80 48.26
CA THR A 8 -26.04 -3.26 47.06
C THR A 8 -26.19 -2.16 46.00
N ALA A 9 -26.32 -0.90 46.41
CA ALA A 9 -26.41 0.22 45.45
C ALA A 9 -25.07 0.44 44.71
N VAL A 10 -23.94 0.34 45.42
CA VAL A 10 -22.60 0.53 44.83
C VAL A 10 -22.25 -0.59 43.83
N THR A 11 -22.65 -1.83 44.10
CA THR A 11 -22.40 -2.95 43.17
C THR A 11 -23.21 -2.79 41.88
N ILE A 12 -24.47 -2.36 41.97
CA ILE A 12 -25.33 -2.13 40.79
C ILE A 12 -24.75 -1.02 39.90
N ILE A 13 -24.25 0.07 40.49
CA ILE A 13 -23.62 1.17 39.75
C ILE A 13 -22.33 0.70 39.06
N PHE A 14 -21.51 -0.12 39.73
CA PHE A 14 -20.28 -0.65 39.13
C PHE A 14 -20.56 -1.59 37.95
N PHE A 15 -21.53 -2.50 38.08
CA PHE A 15 -21.94 -3.36 36.98
C PHE A 15 -22.57 -2.58 35.82
N ALA A 16 -23.39 -1.56 36.11
CA ALA A 16 -23.94 -0.68 35.08
C ALA A 16 -22.83 0.10 34.35
N ALA A 17 -21.83 0.61 35.06
CA ALA A 17 -20.69 1.31 34.46
C ALA A 17 -19.87 0.39 33.55
N VAL A 18 -19.60 -0.85 33.96
CA VAL A 18 -18.88 -1.85 33.14
C VAL A 18 -19.70 -2.24 31.90
N PHE A 19 -21.02 -2.37 32.02
CA PHE A 19 -21.91 -2.70 30.90
C PHE A 19 -22.02 -1.55 29.89
N ILE A 20 -22.12 -0.30 30.36
CA ILE A 20 -22.09 0.89 29.51
C ILE A 20 -20.73 1.00 28.80
N PHE A 21 -19.63 0.79 29.52
CA PHE A 21 -18.29 0.84 28.93
C PHE A 21 -18.09 -0.24 27.86
N SER A 22 -18.55 -1.46 28.09
CA SER A 22 -18.44 -2.55 27.11
C SER A 22 -19.36 -2.35 25.90
N SER A 23 -20.52 -1.73 26.07
CA SER A 23 -21.41 -1.40 24.94
C SER A 23 -20.88 -0.28 24.03
N LEU A 24 -20.06 0.65 24.54
CA LEU A 24 -19.44 1.71 23.74
C LEU A 24 -18.31 1.21 22.82
N TYR A 25 -17.60 0.14 23.20
CA TYR A 25 -16.52 -0.42 22.39
C TYR A 25 -16.99 -1.41 21.32
N ALA A 26 -18.22 -1.94 21.44
CA ALA A 26 -18.76 -2.92 20.49
C ALA A 26 -19.24 -2.31 19.16
N GLY A 27 -19.30 -0.97 19.04
CA GLY A 27 -19.97 -0.26 17.94
C GLY A 27 -19.07 0.33 16.84
N TYR A 28 -17.75 0.32 16.98
CA TYR A 28 -16.86 0.87 15.94
C TYR A 28 -16.42 -0.21 14.94
N SER A 29 -17.38 -0.86 14.26
CA SER A 29 -17.08 -1.39 12.93
C SER A 29 -17.01 -0.19 12.00
N LEU A 30 -15.82 0.38 11.85
CA LEU A 30 -15.58 1.40 10.85
C LEU A 30 -15.76 0.70 9.49
N GLU A 31 -16.94 0.86 8.89
CA GLU A 31 -17.28 0.27 7.60
C GLU A 31 -16.31 0.85 6.56
N SER A 32 -15.24 0.11 6.28
CA SER A 32 -14.20 0.52 5.34
C SER A 32 -14.60 0.09 3.95
N GLU A 33 -14.74 1.03 3.03
CA GLU A 33 -14.90 0.71 1.62
C GLU A 33 -13.54 0.51 0.96
N MET A 34 -13.46 -0.42 0.01
CA MET A 34 -12.25 -0.60 -0.79
C MET A 34 -12.28 0.39 -1.95
N PHE A 35 -11.43 1.43 -1.88
CA PHE A 35 -11.19 2.26 -3.05
C PHE A 35 -10.48 1.43 -4.12
N ARG A 36 -10.97 1.52 -5.35
CA ARG A 36 -10.37 0.85 -6.51
C ARG A 36 -10.17 1.87 -7.61
N THR A 37 -8.93 2.06 -8.03
CA THR A 37 -8.62 2.75 -9.29
C THR A 37 -8.07 1.74 -10.30
N SER A 38 -8.54 1.84 -11.53
CA SER A 38 -8.06 1.07 -12.67
C SER A 38 -7.74 2.08 -13.77
N GLN A 39 -6.50 2.05 -14.27
CA GLN A 39 -6.07 2.97 -15.31
C GLN A 39 -4.98 2.33 -16.17
N ASP A 40 -4.98 2.71 -17.45
CA ASP A 40 -3.87 2.41 -18.32
C ASP A 40 -2.76 3.44 -18.12
N ILE A 41 -1.55 2.94 -17.99
CA ILE A 41 -0.33 3.73 -17.79
C ILE A 41 0.66 3.42 -18.91
N THR A 42 1.36 4.44 -19.38
CA THR A 42 2.49 4.26 -20.29
C THR A 42 3.76 4.07 -19.47
N MET A 43 4.45 2.94 -19.68
CA MET A 43 5.76 2.69 -19.11
C MET A 43 6.81 3.05 -20.15
N GLU A 44 7.54 4.13 -19.92
CA GLU A 44 8.67 4.49 -20.77
C GLU A 44 9.81 3.50 -20.63
N LYS A 45 10.67 3.44 -21.66
CA LYS A 45 11.86 2.58 -21.62
C LYS A 45 12.81 3.00 -20.50
N ALA A 46 13.43 2.03 -19.85
CA ALA A 46 14.55 2.28 -18.96
C ALA A 46 15.75 2.79 -19.74
N ASN A 47 16.50 3.73 -19.18
CA ASN A 47 17.77 4.17 -19.78
C ASN A 47 18.86 3.11 -19.61
N SER A 48 18.85 2.43 -18.47
CA SER A 48 19.69 1.26 -18.21
C SER A 48 19.14 0.47 -17.02
N ALA A 49 19.73 -0.70 -16.73
CA ALA A 49 19.45 -1.43 -15.49
C ALA A 49 19.75 -0.60 -14.23
N ARG A 50 20.65 0.41 -14.33
CA ARG A 50 21.02 1.33 -13.25
C ARG A 50 20.24 2.64 -13.24
N ASP A 51 19.35 2.84 -14.20
CA ASP A 51 18.49 4.02 -14.30
C ASP A 51 17.13 3.60 -14.89
N PRO A 52 16.32 2.87 -14.08
CA PRO A 52 15.01 2.41 -14.50
C PRO A 52 13.97 3.53 -14.50
N TYR A 53 12.98 3.41 -15.38
CA TYR A 53 11.82 4.30 -15.39
C TYR A 53 10.90 3.96 -14.21
N SER A 54 10.45 4.95 -13.44
CA SER A 54 9.57 4.71 -12.30
C SER A 54 8.39 5.66 -12.22
N LEU A 55 7.24 5.12 -11.86
CA LEU A 55 6.02 5.86 -11.55
C LEU A 55 5.70 5.71 -10.06
N LEU A 56 5.43 6.83 -9.40
CA LEU A 56 5.01 6.88 -8.01
C LEU A 56 3.54 7.29 -7.89
N PHE A 57 2.82 6.55 -7.06
CA PHE A 57 1.43 6.78 -6.71
C PHE A 57 1.32 7.04 -5.21
N ASN A 58 0.78 8.19 -4.84
CA ASN A 58 0.51 8.52 -3.44
C ASN A 58 -0.85 7.96 -3.04
N LEU A 59 -0.89 7.22 -1.94
CA LEU A 59 -2.10 6.65 -1.38
C LEU A 59 -2.38 7.27 -0.02
N LYS A 60 -3.64 7.64 0.22
CA LYS A 60 -4.13 8.08 1.53
C LYS A 60 -5.14 7.08 2.05
N LEU A 61 -4.70 6.22 2.96
CA LEU A 61 -5.56 5.27 3.66
C LEU A 61 -6.27 6.00 4.79
N THR A 62 -7.55 5.69 4.98
CA THR A 62 -8.36 6.24 6.08
C THR A 62 -8.95 5.16 6.98
N ALA A 63 -8.70 3.90 6.66
CA ALA A 63 -9.07 2.73 7.46
C ALA A 63 -7.97 1.65 7.36
N PRO A 64 -7.85 0.73 8.34
CA PRO A 64 -6.97 -0.43 8.23
C PRO A 64 -7.47 -1.38 7.14
N GLY A 65 -6.58 -2.22 6.60
CA GLY A 65 -6.90 -3.15 5.52
C GLY A 65 -5.72 -3.38 4.56
N THR A 66 -6.00 -3.89 3.38
CA THR A 66 -4.94 -4.31 2.44
C THR A 66 -4.75 -3.32 1.30
N ILE A 67 -3.51 -2.88 1.10
CA ILE A 67 -3.07 -2.20 -0.12
C ILE A 67 -2.75 -3.28 -1.15
N THR A 68 -3.35 -3.19 -2.34
CA THR A 68 -3.13 -4.10 -3.45
C THR A 68 -2.67 -3.31 -4.67
N ALA A 69 -1.55 -3.74 -5.26
CA ALA A 69 -1.04 -3.22 -6.51
C ALA A 69 -0.93 -4.34 -7.53
N HIS A 70 -1.79 -4.30 -8.53
CA HIS A 70 -1.84 -5.27 -9.61
C HIS A 70 -1.53 -4.60 -10.95
N ILE A 71 -0.54 -5.12 -11.66
CA ILE A 71 -0.17 -4.64 -13.00
C ILE A 71 -0.22 -5.78 -14.01
N ARG A 72 -0.79 -5.49 -15.18
CA ARG A 72 -0.83 -6.39 -16.33
C ARG A 72 -0.25 -5.68 -17.55
N LYS A 73 0.79 -6.27 -18.14
CA LYS A 73 1.47 -5.80 -19.35
C LYS A 73 1.04 -6.62 -20.57
N PRO A 74 1.33 -6.16 -21.81
CA PRO A 74 0.97 -6.86 -23.03
C PRO A 74 1.79 -8.15 -23.18
N GLU A 75 1.10 -9.28 -23.35
CA GLU A 75 1.71 -10.62 -23.37
C GLU A 75 2.65 -10.80 -24.58
N GLY A 76 3.73 -11.57 -24.40
CA GLY A 76 4.63 -11.98 -25.49
C GLY A 76 5.51 -10.86 -26.09
N SER A 77 5.44 -9.65 -25.53
CA SER A 77 6.11 -8.47 -26.07
C SER A 77 7.54 -8.25 -25.54
N PHE A 78 7.98 -9.07 -24.58
CA PHE A 78 9.20 -8.81 -23.80
C PHE A 78 10.21 -9.93 -23.97
N ARG A 79 11.41 -9.56 -24.43
CA ARG A 79 12.58 -10.46 -24.46
C ARG A 79 13.58 -10.00 -23.41
N LEU A 80 13.64 -10.73 -22.30
CA LEU A 80 14.49 -10.43 -21.14
C LEU A 80 15.76 -11.27 -21.15
N GLY A 81 16.86 -10.72 -20.64
CA GLY A 81 18.06 -11.50 -20.32
C GLY A 81 17.83 -12.44 -19.13
N LYS A 82 18.65 -13.49 -18.97
CA LYS A 82 18.51 -14.53 -17.93
C LYS A 82 18.35 -13.98 -16.50
N LYS A 83 19.01 -12.87 -16.18
CA LYS A 83 19.00 -12.22 -14.86
C LYS A 83 18.22 -10.90 -14.83
N GLN A 84 17.53 -10.54 -15.92
CA GLN A 84 16.83 -9.27 -16.02
C GLN A 84 15.39 -9.43 -15.51
N HIS A 85 14.99 -8.55 -14.60
CA HIS A 85 13.59 -8.37 -14.23
C HIS A 85 12.92 -7.43 -15.22
N LEU A 86 11.64 -7.63 -15.50
CA LEU A 86 10.87 -6.74 -16.36
C LEU A 86 10.49 -5.47 -15.59
N PHE A 87 9.96 -5.65 -14.37
CA PHE A 87 9.55 -4.56 -13.52
C PHE A 87 9.58 -4.98 -12.04
N ARG A 88 9.40 -3.98 -11.17
CA ARG A 88 9.30 -4.14 -9.72
C ARG A 88 8.15 -3.30 -9.20
N ILE A 89 7.48 -3.79 -8.16
CA ILE A 89 6.50 -3.04 -7.39
C ILE A 89 7.01 -2.90 -5.96
N ILE A 90 6.92 -1.69 -5.41
CA ILE A 90 7.24 -1.39 -4.00
C ILE A 90 6.01 -0.75 -3.37
N ILE A 91 5.60 -1.27 -2.20
CA ILE A 91 4.67 -0.60 -1.29
C ILE A 91 5.50 -0.10 -0.11
N ALA A 92 5.39 1.19 0.19
CA ALA A 92 6.16 1.80 1.27
C ALA A 92 5.31 2.86 2.00
N ASP A 93 5.72 3.18 3.22
CA ASP A 93 5.26 4.39 3.91
C ASP A 93 5.78 5.63 3.16
N ALA A 94 5.00 6.71 3.10
CA ALA A 94 5.39 7.91 2.36
C ALA A 94 6.73 8.50 2.82
N ARG A 95 7.13 8.27 4.08
CA ARG A 95 8.44 8.65 4.64
C ARG A 95 9.62 7.96 3.94
N ALA A 96 9.37 6.89 3.18
CA ALA A 96 10.39 6.24 2.35
C ALA A 96 10.92 7.17 1.26
N TYR A 97 10.11 8.12 0.80
CA TYR A 97 10.47 9.04 -0.27
C TYR A 97 10.59 10.48 0.22
N LYS A 98 11.70 11.14 -0.16
CA LYS A 98 11.86 12.59 -0.01
C LYS A 98 11.75 13.21 -1.41
N PRO A 99 10.90 14.23 -1.62
CA PRO A 99 10.82 14.92 -2.91
C PRO A 99 12.20 15.34 -3.42
N GLY A 100 12.51 15.02 -4.67
CA GLY A 100 13.81 15.29 -5.30
C GLY A 100 14.92 14.27 -4.98
N SER A 101 14.69 13.32 -4.06
CA SER A 101 15.61 12.20 -3.86
C SER A 101 15.57 11.22 -5.03
N SER A 102 16.72 10.67 -5.39
CA SER A 102 16.83 9.56 -6.36
C SER A 102 16.82 8.18 -5.69
N THR A 103 16.64 8.13 -4.37
CA THR A 103 16.65 6.90 -3.57
C THR A 103 15.49 6.86 -2.58
N LEU A 104 15.08 5.64 -2.21
CA LEU A 104 14.13 5.41 -1.12
C LEU A 104 14.86 4.99 0.14
N ASN A 105 14.32 5.37 1.30
CA ASN A 105 14.79 4.89 2.59
C ASN A 105 14.20 3.51 2.89
N GLU A 106 15.07 2.51 2.97
CA GLU A 106 14.72 1.10 3.15
C GLU A 106 13.93 0.83 4.43
N LYS A 107 14.15 1.60 5.49
CA LYS A 107 13.43 1.46 6.77
C LYS A 107 11.91 1.53 6.62
N TYR A 108 11.45 2.27 5.62
CA TYR A 108 10.03 2.56 5.40
C TYR A 108 9.44 1.73 4.26
N ILE A 109 10.23 0.85 3.62
CA ILE A 109 9.74 -0.11 2.63
C ILE A 109 8.99 -1.21 3.36
N LYS A 110 7.75 -1.47 2.92
CA LYS A 110 6.84 -2.44 3.54
C LYS A 110 6.82 -3.75 2.78
N ARG A 111 6.75 -3.66 1.45
CA ARG A 111 6.78 -4.82 0.56
C ARG A 111 7.45 -4.46 -0.75
N LEU A 112 8.23 -5.39 -1.30
CA LEU A 112 8.89 -5.26 -2.58
C LEU A 112 8.86 -6.61 -3.29
N LYS A 113 8.52 -6.61 -4.58
CA LYS A 113 8.62 -7.82 -5.42
C LYS A 113 9.07 -7.46 -6.83
N CYS A 114 10.00 -8.26 -7.36
CA CYS A 114 10.48 -8.17 -8.73
C CYS A 114 9.80 -9.22 -9.60
N PHE A 115 9.49 -8.87 -10.85
CA PHE A 115 8.76 -9.73 -11.77
C PHE A 115 9.55 -9.90 -13.07
N LYS A 116 9.63 -11.14 -13.57
CA LYS A 116 10.25 -11.48 -14.86
C LYS A 116 9.22 -11.73 -15.97
N HIS A 117 7.94 -11.66 -15.65
CA HIS A 117 6.81 -11.90 -16.56
C HIS A 117 5.88 -10.70 -16.57
N GLU A 118 4.85 -10.72 -17.40
CA GLU A 118 4.01 -9.57 -17.76
C GLU A 118 2.97 -9.19 -16.70
N ARG A 119 2.71 -10.06 -15.73
CA ARG A 119 1.75 -9.84 -14.64
C ARG A 119 2.46 -9.65 -13.32
N GLY A 120 1.93 -8.84 -12.41
CA GLY A 120 2.50 -8.71 -11.07
C GLY A 120 1.48 -8.23 -10.06
N LEU A 121 1.45 -8.88 -8.91
CA LEU A 121 0.57 -8.60 -7.79
C LEU A 121 1.44 -8.43 -6.55
N VAL A 122 1.27 -7.31 -5.85
CA VAL A 122 1.85 -7.08 -4.52
C VAL A 122 0.76 -6.61 -3.60
N GLU A 123 0.69 -7.25 -2.44
CA GLU A 123 -0.26 -6.97 -1.39
C GLU A 123 0.49 -6.66 -0.09
N TYR A 124 -0.06 -5.73 0.69
CA TYR A 124 0.45 -5.39 2.02
C TYR A 124 -0.71 -5.02 2.93
N SER A 125 -0.83 -5.72 4.06
CA SER A 125 -1.85 -5.44 5.07
C SER A 125 -1.36 -4.39 6.06
N VAL A 126 -2.20 -3.39 6.31
CA VAL A 126 -1.96 -2.27 7.22
C VAL A 126 -2.91 -2.41 8.40
N ASP A 127 -2.35 -2.57 9.60
CA ASP A 127 -3.13 -2.59 10.84
C ASP A 127 -3.40 -1.17 11.38
N SER A 128 -4.23 -1.06 12.41
CA SER A 128 -4.61 0.23 13.01
C SER A 128 -3.43 0.99 13.64
N LEU A 129 -2.43 0.28 14.19
CA LEU A 129 -1.26 0.91 14.80
C LEU A 129 -0.38 1.53 13.72
N GLU A 130 -0.14 0.78 12.64
CA GLU A 130 0.62 1.24 11.49
C GLU A 130 -0.09 2.40 10.79
N LEU A 131 -1.41 2.32 10.60
CA LEU A 131 -2.24 3.39 10.05
C LEU A 131 -2.06 4.69 10.87
N GLY A 132 -2.09 4.59 12.20
CA GLY A 132 -1.84 5.73 13.08
C GLY A 132 -0.43 6.29 12.95
N SER A 133 0.59 5.42 12.94
CA SER A 133 2.00 5.82 12.89
C SER A 133 2.44 6.43 11.54
N SER A 134 1.83 5.98 10.44
CA SER A 134 2.05 6.46 9.07
C SER A 134 1.14 7.64 8.71
N LYS A 135 0.18 7.97 9.58
CA LYS A 135 -0.93 8.90 9.29
C LYS A 135 -1.72 8.49 8.03
N GLY A 136 -1.72 7.20 7.70
CA GLY A 136 -2.32 6.64 6.49
C GLY A 136 -1.63 7.05 5.18
N GLU A 137 -0.40 7.58 5.21
CA GLU A 137 0.31 8.02 4.01
C GLU A 137 1.24 6.93 3.49
N PHE A 138 0.89 6.38 2.34
CA PHE A 138 1.64 5.33 1.67
C PHE A 138 1.96 5.72 0.24
N ILE A 139 2.98 5.08 -0.32
CA ILE A 139 3.32 5.18 -1.73
C ILE A 139 3.38 3.80 -2.35
N VAL A 140 2.95 3.72 -3.60
CA VAL A 140 3.21 2.59 -4.48
C VAL A 140 4.12 3.05 -5.59
N LEU A 141 5.25 2.37 -5.74
CA LEU A 141 6.20 2.63 -6.81
C LEU A 141 6.21 1.45 -7.79
N ILE A 142 6.09 1.76 -9.07
CA ILE A 142 6.21 0.81 -10.16
C ILE A 142 7.44 1.19 -10.98
N THR A 143 8.45 0.32 -10.96
CA THR A 143 9.72 0.51 -11.65
C THR A 143 9.81 -0.41 -12.86
N ASN A 144 10.00 0.14 -14.06
CA ASN A 144 10.27 -0.60 -15.31
C ASN A 144 11.77 -0.68 -15.58
N TYR A 145 12.26 -1.90 -15.79
CA TYR A 145 13.66 -2.19 -16.15
C TYR A 145 13.83 -2.55 -17.63
N TYR A 146 12.74 -2.55 -18.42
CA TYR A 146 12.79 -2.84 -19.84
C TYR A 146 13.29 -1.63 -20.64
N ASP A 147 14.39 -1.83 -21.36
CA ASP A 147 15.17 -0.78 -22.03
C ASP A 147 14.90 -0.68 -23.55
N LYS A 148 14.13 -1.62 -24.12
CA LYS A 148 13.96 -1.69 -25.59
C LYS A 148 12.92 -0.72 -26.14
N LYS A 149 11.68 -0.81 -25.68
CA LYS A 149 10.57 0.01 -26.16
C LYS A 149 9.59 0.36 -25.04
N PRO A 150 8.93 1.53 -25.10
CA PRO A 150 7.82 1.84 -24.21
C PRO A 150 6.65 0.89 -24.47
N TYR A 151 5.78 0.76 -23.47
CA TYR A 151 4.58 -0.08 -23.58
C TYR A 151 3.51 0.39 -22.60
N ASN A 152 2.24 0.12 -22.96
CA ASN A 152 1.12 0.40 -22.07
C ASN A 152 0.92 -0.76 -21.11
N ALA A 153 0.62 -0.48 -19.86
CA ALA A 153 0.26 -1.45 -18.85
C ALA A 153 -1.06 -1.07 -18.18
N HIS A 154 -1.86 -2.06 -17.83
CA HIS A 154 -3.04 -1.84 -17.02
C HIS A 154 -2.65 -1.91 -15.54
N LEU A 155 -2.90 -0.83 -14.80
CA LEU A 155 -2.67 -0.75 -13.36
C LEU A 155 -4.00 -0.74 -12.63
N GLN A 156 -4.12 -1.61 -11.63
CA GLN A 156 -5.18 -1.61 -10.65
C GLN A 156 -4.58 -1.42 -9.26
N LEU A 157 -4.98 -0.34 -8.57
CA LEU A 157 -4.64 -0.10 -7.18
C LEU A 157 -5.90 -0.19 -6.33
N MET A 158 -5.82 -0.91 -5.22
CA MET A 158 -6.91 -1.03 -4.25
C MET A 158 -6.40 -0.73 -2.85
N TYR A 159 -7.16 0.04 -2.07
CA TYR A 159 -6.80 0.36 -0.69
C TYR A 159 -8.03 0.81 0.12
N PRO A 160 -8.02 0.61 1.45
CA PRO A 160 -9.16 0.94 2.31
C PRO A 160 -9.35 2.45 2.53
N VAL A 161 -10.57 2.93 2.32
CA VAL A 161 -11.01 4.30 2.63
C VAL A 161 -12.34 4.31 3.39
N ALA A 162 -12.50 5.27 4.30
CA ALA A 162 -13.70 5.40 5.11
C ALA A 162 -14.89 6.03 4.35
N LYS A 163 -14.64 6.79 3.26
CA LYS A 163 -15.66 7.31 2.32
C LYS A 163 -15.04 7.60 0.94
N GLN A 164 -15.80 7.36 -0.13
CA GLN A 164 -15.38 7.63 -1.51
C GLN A 164 -14.94 9.09 -1.72
N ALA A 165 -13.65 9.28 -1.97
CA ALA A 165 -13.18 10.40 -2.76
C ALA A 165 -12.98 9.87 -4.19
N GLU A 166 -13.82 10.30 -5.15
CA GLU A 166 -13.53 10.11 -6.57
C GLU A 166 -12.21 10.84 -6.88
N SER A 167 -11.12 10.10 -6.91
CA SER A 167 -9.78 10.64 -7.11
C SER A 167 -9.10 9.82 -8.18
N LYS A 168 -8.97 10.38 -9.39
CA LYS A 168 -8.05 9.85 -10.39
C LYS A 168 -6.62 10.07 -9.86
N LEU A 169 -5.96 9.00 -9.41
CA LEU A 169 -4.57 9.07 -8.98
C LEU A 169 -3.69 9.46 -10.17
N LYS A 170 -3.13 10.67 -10.12
CA LYS A 170 -2.14 11.10 -11.09
C LYS A 170 -0.78 10.56 -10.66
N PRO A 171 -0.12 9.70 -11.47
CA PRO A 171 1.23 9.29 -11.17
C PRO A 171 2.19 10.48 -11.26
N VAL A 172 3.24 10.45 -10.46
CA VAL A 172 4.39 11.33 -10.60
C VAL A 172 5.54 10.52 -11.18
N GLU A 173 6.09 10.97 -12.30
CA GLU A 173 7.28 10.36 -12.90
C GLU A 173 8.51 10.63 -12.04
N MET A 174 9.34 9.60 -11.88
CA MET A 174 10.54 9.68 -11.05
C MET A 174 11.76 9.05 -11.72
N LYS A 175 12.90 9.71 -11.54
CA LYS A 175 14.23 9.15 -11.78
C LYS A 175 14.73 8.52 -10.49
N LEU A 176 14.71 7.20 -10.43
CA LEU A 176 15.21 6.44 -9.28
C LEU A 176 16.44 5.65 -9.66
N ARG A 177 17.43 5.66 -8.77
CA ARG A 177 18.51 4.68 -8.82
C ARG A 177 17.97 3.33 -8.32
N PRO A 178 18.46 2.20 -8.84
CA PRO A 178 18.13 0.89 -8.31
C PRO A 178 18.48 0.85 -6.84
N ILE A 179 17.53 0.40 -6.06
CA ILE A 179 17.74 0.07 -4.65
C ILE A 179 18.26 -1.36 -4.67
N GLU A 180 19.54 -1.54 -4.31
CA GLU A 180 20.12 -2.85 -4.03
C GLU A 180 19.65 -3.29 -2.64
N VAL A 181 18.50 -3.95 -2.59
CA VAL A 181 18.04 -4.52 -1.31
C VAL A 181 18.88 -5.77 -1.03
N LYS A 182 19.81 -5.65 -0.09
CA LYS A 182 20.48 -6.83 0.48
C LYS A 182 19.47 -7.56 1.38
N GLY A 183 19.03 -8.73 0.94
CA GLY A 183 18.45 -9.74 1.83
C GLY A 183 16.94 -9.67 2.12
N ILE A 184 16.10 -9.44 1.10
CA ILE A 184 14.70 -9.92 1.17
C ILE A 184 14.60 -11.13 0.26
N SER A 185 14.64 -12.30 0.90
CA SER A 185 14.48 -13.62 0.29
C SER A 185 13.24 -13.66 -0.60
N ASP A 186 13.44 -14.02 -1.87
CA ASP A 186 12.39 -14.48 -2.78
C ASP A 186 11.92 -15.88 -2.31
N GLU A 187 11.19 -15.94 -1.20
CA GLU A 187 10.47 -17.16 -0.80
C GLU A 187 9.01 -16.83 -0.52
N GLN A 188 8.19 -17.08 -1.54
CA GLN A 188 6.96 -17.88 -1.51
C GLN A 188 6.39 -17.97 -2.93
#